data_AF-A0A3M0XJD6-F1
#
_entry.id   AF-A0A3M0XJD6-F1
#
_cell.length_a   1.000
_cell.length_b   1.000
_cell.length_c   1.000
_cell.angle_alpha   90.00
_cell.angle_beta   90.00
_cell.angle_gamma   90.00
#
_symmetry.space_group_name_H-M   'P 1'
#
loop_
_entity.id
_entity.type
_entity.pdbx_description
1 polymer ?
#
loop_
_entity_poly.entity_id
_entity_poly.type
_entity_poly.pdbx_seq_one_letter_code
_entity_poly.pdbx_strand_id
1 'polypeptide(L)'
;MALFANPFQPKWKRRDESERLAGVEELDPIQQADILLRIALEDPSAQIRRTALNRLEGEAALEEFCRKSSDPDLVDLAQRRLAGYARDRLLSLRSGSTHWEHWLEQVRDERMLQEIVLGGAMIELCLAALERIHDEEILFDLGRKIRGKHLAEKLVQRLAAYPEKLKLLAHQGANKAIRQHARNLLAQIQAAAKQDNVGVDEELARMARCREIVEYARHTGAHTHNFGPVGERLQAMKTELDQLEADPNGEF
;
A
#
# COMPACT_ATOMS: atom_id res chain seq x y z
N MET A 1 -52.30 13.58 -32.06
CA MET A 1 -51.63 12.60 -32.93
C MET A 1 -51.09 11.48 -32.07
N ALA A 2 -51.58 10.26 -32.22
CA ALA A 2 -51.12 9.10 -31.45
C ALA A 2 -49.71 8.70 -31.92
N LEU A 3 -48.73 8.81 -31.01
CA LEU A 3 -47.40 8.21 -31.17
C LEU A 3 -47.57 6.69 -31.06
N PHE A 4 -47.79 6.00 -32.19
CA PHE A 4 -47.74 4.55 -32.21
C PHE A 4 -46.31 4.11 -31.89
N ALA A 5 -46.09 3.57 -30.68
CA ALA A 5 -44.86 2.86 -30.35
C ALA A 5 -44.68 1.72 -31.35
N ASN A 6 -43.54 1.67 -32.05
CA ASN A 6 -43.27 0.64 -33.03
C ASN A 6 -43.24 -0.74 -32.33
N PRO A 7 -44.21 -1.64 -32.58
CA PRO A 7 -44.35 -2.89 -31.83
C PRO A 7 -43.15 -3.84 -32.03
N PHE A 8 -42.36 -3.62 -33.08
CA PHE A 8 -41.16 -4.40 -33.41
C PHE A 8 -39.87 -3.87 -32.76
N GLN A 9 -39.94 -2.80 -31.96
CA GLN A 9 -38.75 -2.35 -31.22
C GLN A 9 -38.46 -3.30 -30.05
N PRO A 10 -37.20 -3.75 -29.91
CA PRO A 10 -36.80 -4.55 -28.76
C PRO A 10 -37.00 -3.75 -27.46
N LYS A 11 -37.27 -4.45 -26.35
CA LYS A 11 -37.64 -3.85 -25.05
C LYS A 11 -36.64 -2.77 -24.59
N TRP A 12 -35.35 -3.00 -24.75
CA TRP A 12 -34.30 -2.05 -24.39
C TRP A 12 -34.28 -0.74 -25.20
N LYS A 13 -35.05 -0.62 -26.29
CA LYS A 13 -35.24 0.65 -27.04
C LYS A 13 -36.57 1.36 -26.72
N ARG A 14 -37.36 0.85 -25.79
CA ARG A 14 -38.67 1.42 -25.45
C ARG A 14 -38.52 2.79 -24.77
N ARG A 15 -39.57 3.61 -24.84
CA ARG A 15 -39.58 4.93 -24.20
C ARG A 15 -39.64 4.83 -22.68
N ASP A 16 -40.37 3.84 -22.19
CA ASP A 16 -40.51 3.58 -20.75
C ASP A 16 -39.21 3.00 -20.18
N GLU A 17 -38.77 3.56 -19.05
CA GLU A 17 -37.51 3.17 -18.42
C GLU A 17 -37.58 1.75 -17.84
N SER A 18 -38.71 1.36 -17.26
CA SER A 18 -38.89 0.02 -16.70
C SER A 18 -38.90 -1.05 -17.78
N GLU A 19 -39.55 -0.80 -18.92
CA GLU A 19 -39.48 -1.68 -20.08
C GLU A 19 -38.05 -1.80 -20.64
N ARG A 20 -37.29 -0.70 -20.67
CA ARG A 20 -35.88 -0.76 -21.11
C ARG A 20 -35.03 -1.58 -20.15
N LEU A 21 -35.17 -1.35 -18.85
CA LEU A 21 -34.43 -2.07 -17.82
C LEU A 21 -34.69 -3.58 -17.91
N ALA A 22 -35.95 -3.99 -17.99
CA ALA A 22 -36.32 -5.39 -18.20
C ALA A 22 -35.73 -5.94 -19.51
N GLY A 23 -35.74 -5.12 -20.57
CA GLY A 23 -35.10 -5.47 -21.83
C GLY A 23 -33.60 -5.71 -21.73
N VAL A 24 -32.88 -4.97 -20.88
CA VAL A 24 -31.44 -5.17 -20.63
C VAL A 24 -31.18 -6.45 -19.84
N GLU A 25 -32.03 -6.75 -18.85
CA GLU A 25 -31.92 -7.97 -18.05
C GLU A 25 -32.14 -9.25 -18.86
N GLU A 26 -32.89 -9.16 -19.96
CA GLU A 26 -33.14 -10.27 -20.91
C GLU A 26 -32.01 -10.46 -21.94
N LEU A 27 -31.07 -9.52 -22.08
CA LEU A 27 -29.97 -9.64 -23.04
C LEU A 27 -28.98 -10.72 -22.62
N ASP A 28 -28.53 -11.53 -23.59
CA ASP A 28 -27.48 -12.51 -23.39
C ASP A 28 -26.11 -11.80 -23.24
N PRO A 29 -25.40 -11.98 -22.12
CA PRO A 29 -24.11 -11.33 -21.85
C PRO A 29 -23.01 -11.58 -22.88
N ILE A 30 -23.06 -12.74 -23.55
CA ILE A 30 -22.01 -13.20 -24.46
C ILE A 30 -22.39 -12.87 -25.90
N GLN A 31 -23.58 -13.31 -26.32
CA GLN A 31 -24.05 -13.15 -27.70
C GLN A 31 -24.46 -11.72 -28.03
N GLN A 32 -24.77 -10.91 -27.02
CA GLN A 32 -25.28 -9.54 -27.18
C GLN A 32 -24.41 -8.52 -26.45
N ALA A 33 -23.13 -8.82 -26.25
CA ALA A 33 -22.15 -7.94 -25.61
C ALA A 33 -22.09 -6.54 -26.27
N ASP A 34 -22.12 -6.45 -27.61
CA ASP A 34 -22.11 -5.16 -28.32
C ASP A 34 -23.34 -4.29 -27.99
N ILE A 35 -24.50 -4.93 -27.80
CA ILE A 35 -25.74 -4.24 -27.42
C ILE A 35 -25.62 -3.73 -25.98
N LEU A 36 -25.13 -4.58 -25.06
CA LEU A 36 -24.89 -4.22 -23.67
C LEU A 36 -23.88 -3.07 -23.55
N LEU A 37 -22.76 -3.14 -24.28
CA LEU A 37 -21.75 -2.07 -24.32
C LEU A 37 -22.37 -0.75 -24.77
N ARG A 38 -23.18 -0.77 -25.84
CA ARG A 38 -23.84 0.44 -26.33
C ARG A 38 -24.80 1.03 -25.30
N ILE A 39 -25.61 0.19 -24.66
CA ILE A 39 -26.56 0.64 -23.63
C ILE A 39 -25.80 1.21 -22.42
N ALA A 40 -24.71 0.55 -22.00
CA ALA A 40 -23.88 1.01 -20.91
C ALA A 40 -23.26 2.40 -21.19
N LEU A 41 -22.94 2.71 -22.45
CA LEU A 41 -22.35 3.98 -22.85
C LEU A 41 -23.39 5.10 -23.07
N GLU A 42 -24.57 4.77 -23.58
CA GLU A 42 -25.47 5.76 -24.20
C GLU A 42 -26.85 5.90 -23.52
N ASP A 43 -27.30 4.95 -22.68
CA ASP A 43 -28.65 5.05 -22.11
C ASP A 43 -28.79 6.30 -21.21
N PRO A 44 -29.88 7.08 -21.33
CA PRO A 44 -30.09 8.26 -20.51
C PRO A 44 -30.21 7.94 -19.01
N SER A 45 -30.70 6.76 -18.64
CA SER A 45 -30.82 6.34 -17.24
C SER A 45 -29.50 5.78 -16.72
N ALA A 46 -28.96 6.40 -15.66
CA ALA A 46 -27.76 5.90 -14.97
C ALA A 46 -27.97 4.48 -14.43
N GLN A 47 -29.18 4.14 -13.99
CA GLN A 47 -29.50 2.80 -13.51
C GLN A 47 -29.39 1.77 -14.64
N ILE A 48 -29.92 2.08 -15.82
CA ILE A 48 -29.85 1.19 -16.98
C ILE A 48 -28.39 1.05 -17.45
N ARG A 49 -27.62 2.14 -17.51
CA ARG A 49 -26.19 2.07 -17.87
C ARG A 49 -25.42 1.15 -16.92
N ARG A 50 -25.64 1.30 -15.61
CA ARG A 50 -25.03 0.45 -14.59
C ARG A 50 -25.44 -1.01 -14.72
N THR A 51 -26.72 -1.29 -14.95
CA THR A 51 -27.23 -2.66 -15.16
C THR A 51 -26.61 -3.30 -16.40
N ALA A 52 -26.53 -2.55 -17.52
CA ALA A 52 -25.91 -3.04 -18.74
C ALA A 52 -24.41 -3.31 -18.54
N LEU A 53 -23.68 -2.41 -17.88
CA LEU A 53 -22.27 -2.61 -17.55
C LEU A 53 -22.07 -3.83 -16.65
N ASN A 54 -22.90 -4.03 -15.62
CA ASN A 54 -22.81 -5.21 -14.74
C ASN A 54 -23.03 -6.53 -15.48
N ARG A 55 -23.82 -6.52 -16.56
CA ARG A 55 -24.06 -7.69 -17.41
C ARG A 55 -23.03 -7.85 -18.53
N LEU A 56 -22.24 -6.83 -18.83
CA LEU A 56 -21.22 -6.90 -19.89
C LEU A 56 -20.11 -7.85 -19.45
N GLU A 57 -19.82 -8.88 -20.24
CA GLU A 57 -18.78 -9.87 -19.91
C GLU A 57 -17.58 -9.75 -20.86
N GLY A 58 -16.39 -10.05 -20.34
CA GLY A 58 -15.15 -10.11 -21.12
C GLY A 58 -14.26 -8.87 -20.99
N GLU A 59 -12.95 -9.14 -20.93
CA GLU A 59 -11.89 -8.14 -20.76
C GLU A 59 -11.94 -7.06 -21.84
N ALA A 60 -11.98 -7.46 -23.12
CA ALA A 60 -11.99 -6.52 -24.25
C ALA A 60 -13.20 -5.57 -24.25
N ALA A 61 -14.39 -6.05 -23.86
CA ALA A 61 -15.59 -5.24 -23.81
C ALA A 61 -15.54 -4.21 -22.67
N LEU A 62 -14.97 -4.59 -21.52
CA LEU A 62 -14.77 -3.69 -20.39
C LEU A 62 -13.67 -2.66 -20.65
N GLU A 63 -12.57 -3.05 -21.31
CA GLU A 63 -11.54 -2.12 -21.77
C GLU A 63 -12.10 -1.10 -22.76
N GLU A 64 -12.92 -1.56 -23.70
CA GLU A 64 -13.60 -0.69 -24.64
C GLU A 64 -14.55 0.29 -23.93
N PHE A 65 -15.31 -0.20 -22.94
CA PHE A 65 -16.14 0.65 -22.09
C PHE A 65 -15.31 1.72 -21.37
N CYS A 66 -14.22 1.34 -20.69
CA CYS A 66 -13.33 2.26 -19.98
C CYS A 66 -12.76 3.36 -20.90
N ARG A 67 -12.45 3.02 -22.15
CA ARG A 67 -11.90 3.96 -23.14
C ARG A 67 -12.94 4.96 -23.66
N LYS A 68 -14.21 4.56 -23.74
CA LYS A 68 -15.28 5.36 -24.35
C LYS A 68 -16.17 6.09 -23.34
N SER A 69 -16.30 5.56 -22.13
CA SER A 69 -17.16 6.14 -21.09
C SER A 69 -16.53 7.41 -20.51
N SER A 70 -17.39 8.39 -20.24
CA SER A 70 -17.02 9.62 -19.50
C SER A 70 -17.57 9.63 -18.07
N ASP A 71 -18.30 8.59 -17.67
CA ASP A 71 -18.93 8.45 -16.35
C ASP A 71 -17.91 7.82 -15.36
N PRO A 72 -17.35 8.59 -14.41
CA PRO A 72 -16.26 8.11 -13.56
C PRO A 72 -16.66 6.92 -12.67
N ASP A 73 -17.90 6.90 -12.17
CA ASP A 73 -18.38 5.84 -11.28
C ASP A 73 -18.50 4.51 -12.04
N LEU A 74 -18.96 4.58 -13.30
CA LEU A 74 -19.03 3.40 -14.16
C LEU A 74 -17.64 2.96 -14.64
N VAL A 75 -16.72 3.89 -14.90
CA VAL A 75 -15.32 3.55 -15.23
C VAL A 75 -14.64 2.85 -14.06
N ASP A 76 -14.80 3.34 -12.82
CA ASP A 76 -14.27 2.68 -11.62
C ASP A 76 -14.86 1.26 -11.46
N LEU A 77 -16.17 1.10 -11.66
CA LEU A 77 -16.82 -0.22 -11.65
C LEU A 77 -16.22 -1.17 -12.71
N ALA A 78 -16.02 -0.70 -13.94
CA ALA A 78 -15.43 -1.49 -15.01
C ALA A 78 -13.96 -1.86 -14.71
N GLN A 79 -13.18 -0.93 -14.17
CA GLN A 79 -11.78 -1.15 -13.76
C GLN A 79 -11.67 -2.19 -12.65
N ARG A 80 -12.56 -2.16 -11.64
CA ARG A 80 -12.60 -3.19 -10.59
C ARG A 80 -12.88 -4.59 -11.16
N ARG A 81 -13.75 -4.68 -12.17
CA ARG A 81 -14.04 -5.97 -12.84
C ARG A 81 -12.85 -6.44 -13.67
N LEU A 82 -12.17 -5.56 -14.39
CA LEU A 82 -10.91 -5.87 -15.09
C LEU A 82 -9.83 -6.39 -14.13
N ALA A 83 -9.66 -5.73 -12.98
CA ALA A 83 -8.76 -6.21 -11.93
C ALA A 83 -9.13 -7.63 -11.43
N GLY A 84 -10.43 -7.94 -11.35
CA GLY A 84 -10.93 -9.28 -11.05
C GLY A 84 -10.51 -10.33 -12.09
N TYR A 85 -10.66 -10.04 -13.39
CA TYR A 85 -10.20 -10.95 -14.45
C TYR A 85 -8.67 -11.14 -14.42
N ALA A 86 -7.92 -10.05 -14.21
CA ALA A 86 -6.47 -10.12 -14.07
C ALA A 86 -6.06 -10.99 -12.89
N ARG A 87 -6.70 -10.82 -11.72
CA ARG A 87 -6.50 -11.68 -10.54
C ARG A 87 -6.79 -13.14 -10.86
N ASP A 88 -7.93 -13.45 -11.46
CA ASP A 88 -8.31 -14.85 -11.76
C ASP A 88 -7.31 -15.50 -12.70
N ARG A 89 -6.83 -14.76 -13.69
CA ARG A 89 -5.79 -15.22 -14.60
C ARG A 89 -4.48 -15.49 -13.87
N LEU A 90 -4.04 -14.57 -13.00
CA LEU A 90 -2.84 -14.73 -12.18
C LEU A 90 -2.93 -15.95 -11.25
N LEU A 91 -4.07 -16.16 -10.60
CA LEU A 91 -4.33 -17.33 -9.75
C LEU A 91 -4.36 -18.65 -10.55
N SER A 92 -4.72 -18.57 -11.84
CA SER A 92 -4.74 -19.71 -12.74
C SER A 92 -3.38 -20.05 -13.36
N LEU A 93 -2.33 -19.26 -13.12
CA LEU A 93 -1.00 -19.54 -13.66
C LEU A 93 -0.42 -20.85 -13.10
N ARG A 94 0.58 -21.37 -13.81
CA ARG A 94 1.34 -22.57 -13.42
C ARG A 94 2.82 -22.24 -13.37
N SER A 95 3.58 -23.06 -12.63
CA SER A 95 5.03 -22.93 -12.56
C SER A 95 5.66 -22.83 -13.95
N GLY A 96 6.51 -21.82 -14.16
CA GLY A 96 7.17 -21.54 -15.44
C GLY A 96 6.40 -20.61 -16.38
N SER A 97 5.24 -20.09 -15.98
CA SER A 97 4.56 -19.04 -16.76
C SER A 97 5.42 -17.77 -16.80
N THR A 98 5.43 -17.06 -17.93
CA THR A 98 6.18 -15.82 -18.13
C THR A 98 5.24 -14.69 -18.56
N HIS A 99 5.68 -13.43 -18.48
CA HIS A 99 4.93 -12.26 -18.94
C HIS A 99 3.62 -11.99 -18.16
N TRP A 100 3.58 -12.32 -16.86
CA TRP A 100 2.41 -12.10 -16.00
C TRP A 100 2.34 -10.67 -15.43
N GLU A 101 3.41 -9.89 -15.58
CA GLU A 101 3.60 -8.57 -14.99
C GLU A 101 2.48 -7.60 -15.36
N HIS A 102 2.05 -7.62 -16.62
CA HIS A 102 0.98 -6.76 -17.11
C HIS A 102 -0.35 -7.01 -16.40
N TRP A 103 -0.71 -8.26 -16.08
CA TRP A 103 -1.92 -8.54 -15.32
C TRP A 103 -1.79 -8.06 -13.88
N LEU A 104 -0.60 -8.18 -13.28
CA LEU A 104 -0.38 -7.68 -11.92
C LEU A 104 -0.52 -6.15 -11.87
N GLU A 105 -0.07 -5.41 -12.90
CA GLU A 105 -0.27 -3.96 -13.01
C GLU A 105 -1.74 -3.53 -12.93
N GLN A 106 -2.66 -4.34 -13.47
CA GLN A 106 -4.09 -4.07 -13.41
C GLN A 106 -4.70 -4.28 -12.01
N VAL A 107 -4.07 -5.08 -11.15
CA VAL A 107 -4.55 -5.35 -9.79
C VAL A 107 -4.03 -4.31 -8.80
N ARG A 108 -4.86 -3.32 -8.48
CA ARG A 108 -4.54 -2.26 -7.50
C ARG A 108 -5.09 -2.50 -6.10
N ASP A 109 -6.14 -3.32 -5.98
CA ASP A 109 -6.74 -3.66 -4.70
C ASP A 109 -5.81 -4.59 -3.90
N GLU A 110 -5.35 -4.11 -2.74
CA GLU A 110 -4.45 -4.87 -1.87
C GLU A 110 -5.08 -6.18 -1.34
N ARG A 111 -6.41 -6.28 -1.27
CA ARG A 111 -7.10 -7.55 -0.94
C ARG A 111 -6.97 -8.57 -2.06
N MET A 112 -7.05 -8.14 -3.31
CA MET A 112 -6.80 -9.03 -4.45
C MET A 112 -5.32 -9.44 -4.52
N LEU A 113 -4.40 -8.51 -4.21
CA LEU A 113 -2.97 -8.84 -4.08
C LEU A 113 -2.74 -9.86 -2.95
N GLN A 114 -3.44 -9.72 -1.82
CA GLN A 114 -3.43 -10.70 -0.73
C GLN A 114 -3.85 -12.09 -1.21
N GLU A 115 -4.95 -12.18 -1.97
CA GLU A 115 -5.42 -13.44 -2.57
C GLU A 115 -4.36 -14.06 -3.49
N ILE A 116 -3.69 -13.26 -4.32
CA ILE A 116 -2.61 -13.70 -5.21
C ILE A 116 -1.43 -14.28 -4.42
N VAL A 117 -0.99 -13.61 -3.34
CA VAL A 117 0.09 -14.09 -2.47
C VAL A 117 -0.29 -15.42 -1.81
N LEU A 118 -1.54 -15.55 -1.34
CA LEU A 118 -2.02 -16.78 -0.68
C LEU A 118 -2.26 -17.92 -1.67
N GLY A 119 -2.61 -17.62 -2.92
CA GLY A 119 -2.78 -18.60 -3.98
C GLY A 119 -1.50 -19.36 -4.31
N GLY A 120 -0.33 -18.72 -4.13
CA GLY A 120 0.96 -19.41 -4.18
C GLY A 120 1.32 -19.98 -5.54
N ALA A 121 0.78 -19.44 -6.64
CA ALA A 121 0.96 -19.98 -7.99
C ALA A 121 2.44 -20.02 -8.43
N MET A 122 3.18 -18.93 -8.17
CA MET A 122 4.60 -18.78 -8.48
C MET A 122 5.27 -17.87 -7.44
N ILE A 123 6.53 -18.15 -7.06
CA ILE A 123 7.20 -17.40 -5.99
C ILE A 123 7.51 -15.96 -6.40
N GLU A 124 7.91 -15.73 -7.65
CA GLU A 124 8.23 -14.41 -8.20
C GLU A 124 6.99 -13.51 -8.22
N LEU A 125 5.86 -14.06 -8.69
CA LEU A 125 4.55 -13.39 -8.65
C LEU A 125 4.13 -13.05 -7.21
N CYS A 126 4.26 -14.01 -6.28
CA CYS A 126 3.90 -13.79 -4.88
C CYS A 126 4.77 -12.69 -4.23
N LEU A 127 6.07 -12.64 -4.55
CA LEU A 127 6.95 -11.59 -4.05
C LEU A 127 6.56 -10.22 -4.63
N ALA A 128 6.32 -10.14 -5.94
CA ALA A 128 5.91 -8.90 -6.59
C ALA A 128 4.54 -8.38 -6.08
N ALA A 129 3.58 -9.28 -5.85
CA ALA A 129 2.31 -8.93 -5.24
C ALA A 129 2.49 -8.45 -3.80
N LEU A 130 3.30 -9.15 -3.00
CA LEU A 130 3.61 -8.76 -1.61
C LEU A 130 4.29 -7.39 -1.51
N GLU A 131 5.14 -7.03 -2.47
CA GLU A 131 5.82 -5.72 -2.51
C GLU A 131 4.86 -4.55 -2.69
N ARG A 132 3.69 -4.80 -3.29
CA ARG A 132 2.65 -3.80 -3.55
C ARG A 132 1.61 -3.71 -2.45
N ILE A 133 1.73 -4.50 -1.39
CA ILE A 133 0.86 -4.44 -0.21
C ILE A 133 1.51 -3.53 0.83
N HIS A 134 0.80 -2.48 1.22
CA HIS A 134 1.24 -1.46 2.18
C HIS A 134 0.42 -1.48 3.47
N ASP A 135 -0.83 -1.96 3.41
CA ASP A 135 -1.72 -2.07 4.57
C ASP A 135 -1.16 -3.07 5.60
N GLU A 136 -0.91 -2.56 6.81
CA GLU A 136 -0.34 -3.31 7.93
C GLU A 136 -1.23 -4.46 8.41
N GLU A 137 -2.55 -4.34 8.30
CA GLU A 137 -3.49 -5.39 8.67
C GLU A 137 -3.48 -6.52 7.64
N ILE A 138 -3.38 -6.18 6.35
CA ILE A 138 -3.24 -7.17 5.28
C ILE A 138 -1.90 -7.93 5.43
N LEU A 139 -0.80 -7.21 5.67
CA LEU A 139 0.50 -7.81 5.92
C LEU A 139 0.50 -8.71 7.17
N PHE A 140 -0.15 -8.26 8.25
CA PHE A 140 -0.29 -9.05 9.47
C PHE A 140 -1.10 -10.34 9.25
N ASP A 141 -2.24 -10.24 8.56
CA ASP A 141 -3.07 -11.40 8.23
C ASP A 141 -2.34 -12.39 7.30
N LEU A 142 -1.57 -11.90 6.34
CA LEU A 142 -0.66 -12.73 5.53
C LEU A 142 0.37 -13.46 6.40
N GLY A 143 0.97 -12.80 7.38
CA GLY A 143 1.93 -13.40 8.30
C GLY A 143 1.37 -14.57 9.12
N ARG A 144 0.04 -14.66 9.25
CA ARG A 144 -0.67 -15.76 9.91
C ARG A 144 -1.05 -16.91 8.98
N LYS A 145 -0.95 -16.71 7.65
CA LYS A 145 -1.43 -17.66 6.63
C LYS A 145 -0.33 -18.19 5.70
N ILE A 146 0.72 -17.42 5.42
CA ILE A 146 1.79 -17.80 4.47
C ILE A 146 2.59 -19.01 4.96
N ARG A 147 2.93 -19.90 4.02
CA ARG A 147 3.70 -21.13 4.31
C ARG A 147 5.16 -21.08 3.82
N GLY A 148 5.48 -20.25 2.83
CA GLY A 148 6.81 -20.19 2.21
C GLY A 148 7.85 -19.41 3.02
N LYS A 149 9.08 -19.93 3.10
CA LYS A 149 10.20 -19.29 3.83
C LYS A 149 10.63 -17.95 3.23
N HIS A 150 10.79 -17.88 1.91
CA HIS A 150 11.21 -16.64 1.23
C HIS A 150 10.18 -15.52 1.37
N LEU A 151 8.88 -15.86 1.26
CA LEU A 151 7.79 -14.93 1.53
C LEU A 151 7.76 -14.47 2.99
N ALA A 152 8.03 -15.38 3.93
CA ALA A 152 8.06 -15.07 5.35
C ALA A 152 9.10 -13.99 5.70
N GLU A 153 10.31 -14.09 5.14
CA GLU A 153 11.37 -13.10 5.38
C GLU A 153 10.97 -11.73 4.86
N LYS A 154 10.56 -11.64 3.58
CA LYS A 154 10.15 -10.37 2.96
C LYS A 154 8.96 -9.75 3.69
N LEU A 155 7.96 -10.55 4.07
CA LEU A 155 6.79 -10.07 4.81
C LEU A 155 7.17 -9.48 6.17
N VAL A 156 8.03 -10.19 6.92
CA VAL A 156 8.47 -9.71 8.24
C VAL A 156 9.26 -8.41 8.11
N GLN A 157 10.11 -8.28 7.10
CA GLN A 157 10.81 -7.02 6.80
C GLN A 157 9.84 -5.88 6.50
N ARG A 158 8.75 -6.13 5.76
CA ARG A 158 7.72 -5.12 5.48
C ARG A 158 7.01 -4.63 6.75
N LEU A 159 6.90 -5.48 7.76
CA LEU A 159 6.33 -5.13 9.05
C LEU A 159 7.32 -4.46 10.02
N ALA A 160 8.57 -4.20 9.61
CA ALA A 160 9.57 -3.51 10.44
C ALA A 160 9.06 -2.17 11.00
N ALA A 161 8.26 -1.43 10.22
CA ALA A 161 7.67 -0.16 10.63
C ALA A 161 6.55 -0.30 11.69
N TYR A 162 6.10 -1.53 11.99
CA TYR A 162 4.97 -1.81 12.89
C TYR A 162 5.37 -2.80 14.00
N PRO A 163 6.14 -2.37 15.02
CA PRO A 163 6.66 -3.24 16.08
C PRO A 163 5.59 -4.03 16.83
N GLU A 164 4.41 -3.44 17.05
CA GLU A 164 3.30 -4.15 17.73
C GLU A 164 2.77 -5.33 16.89
N LYS A 165 2.67 -5.17 15.56
CA LYS A 165 2.29 -6.27 14.66
C LYS A 165 3.36 -7.35 14.62
N LEU A 166 4.64 -6.97 14.59
CA LEU A 166 5.74 -7.92 14.69
C LEU A 166 5.71 -8.71 16.00
N LYS A 167 5.42 -8.05 17.13
CA LYS A 167 5.29 -8.70 18.44
C LYS A 167 4.17 -9.72 18.44
N LEU A 168 3.02 -9.39 17.85
CA LEU A 168 1.94 -10.36 17.67
C LEU A 168 2.37 -11.53 16.76
N LEU A 169 3.06 -11.28 15.63
CA LEU A 169 3.55 -12.33 14.73
C LEU A 169 4.62 -13.23 15.34
N ALA A 170 5.42 -12.74 16.28
CA ALA A 170 6.38 -13.56 17.03
C ALA A 170 5.69 -14.74 17.74
N HIS A 171 4.44 -14.56 18.16
CA HIS A 171 3.64 -15.58 18.83
C HIS A 171 2.68 -16.30 17.86
N GLN A 172 2.07 -15.56 16.94
CA GLN A 172 0.95 -16.03 16.11
C GLN A 172 1.31 -16.32 14.64
N GLY A 173 2.58 -16.13 14.27
CA GLY A 173 3.04 -16.34 12.89
C GLY A 173 2.78 -17.77 12.42
N ALA A 174 2.37 -17.90 11.15
CA ALA A 174 1.88 -19.15 10.57
C ALA A 174 2.84 -20.33 10.77
N ASN A 175 4.14 -20.07 10.65
CA ASN A 175 5.19 -21.07 10.74
C ASN A 175 6.34 -20.60 11.65
N LYS A 176 7.22 -21.55 12.01
CA LYS A 176 8.37 -21.28 12.89
C LYS A 176 9.31 -20.22 12.30
N ALA A 177 9.46 -20.16 10.98
CA ALA A 177 10.32 -19.18 10.32
C ALA A 177 9.78 -17.76 10.56
N ILE A 178 8.49 -17.49 10.32
CA ILE A 178 7.86 -16.18 10.59
C ILE A 178 8.06 -15.80 12.05
N ARG A 179 7.75 -16.70 12.98
CA ARG A 179 7.91 -16.44 14.42
C ARG A 179 9.34 -16.16 14.83
N GLN A 180 10.32 -16.82 14.21
CA GLN A 180 11.74 -16.58 14.50
C GLN A 180 12.23 -15.28 13.89
N HIS A 181 11.91 -15.01 12.61
CA HIS A 181 12.27 -13.77 11.94
C HIS A 181 11.66 -12.56 12.66
N ALA A 182 10.40 -12.62 13.07
CA ALA A 182 9.75 -11.54 13.81
C ALA A 182 10.44 -11.27 15.15
N ARG A 183 10.79 -12.31 15.93
CA ARG A 183 11.54 -12.15 17.19
C ARG A 183 12.93 -11.54 16.98
N ASN A 184 13.64 -12.03 15.97
CA ASN A 184 14.98 -11.52 15.65
C ASN A 184 14.93 -10.04 15.24
N LEU A 185 13.99 -9.69 14.38
CA LEU A 185 13.84 -8.30 13.90
C LEU A 185 13.40 -7.36 15.03
N LEU A 186 12.48 -7.79 15.90
CA LEU A 186 12.13 -7.02 17.11
C LEU A 186 13.33 -6.78 18.02
N ALA A 187 14.15 -7.81 18.25
CA ALA A 187 15.34 -7.67 19.08
C ALA A 187 16.35 -6.70 18.45
N GLN A 188 16.50 -6.71 17.12
CA GLN A 188 17.33 -5.75 16.40
C GLN A 188 16.81 -4.31 16.54
N ILE A 189 15.50 -4.10 16.34
CA ILE A 189 14.86 -2.78 16.49
C ILE A 189 15.04 -2.26 17.92
N GLN A 190 14.85 -3.11 18.93
CA GLN A 190 15.03 -2.74 20.34
C GLN A 190 16.50 -2.48 20.70
N ALA A 191 17.43 -3.21 20.11
CA ALA A 191 18.86 -3.00 20.33
C ALA A 191 19.32 -1.66 19.73
N ALA A 192 18.88 -1.35 18.50
CA ALA A 192 19.15 -0.07 17.85
C ALA A 192 18.60 1.10 18.66
N ALA A 193 17.33 1.03 19.09
CA ALA A 193 16.72 2.07 19.92
C ALA A 193 17.45 2.30 21.26
N LYS A 194 18.01 1.24 21.86
CA LYS A 194 18.82 1.37 23.09
C LYS A 194 20.17 2.02 22.81
N GLN A 195 20.82 1.68 21.69
CA GLN A 195 22.08 2.30 21.31
C GLN A 195 21.92 3.79 21.02
N ASP A 196 20.85 4.16 20.31
CA ASP A 196 20.53 5.57 20.04
C ASP A 196 20.30 6.34 21.35
N ASN A 197 19.55 5.77 22.29
CA ASN A 197 19.27 6.42 23.58
C ASN A 197 20.53 6.56 24.45
N VAL A 198 21.44 5.57 24.43
CA VAL A 198 22.75 5.67 25.11
C VAL A 198 23.61 6.77 24.49
N GLY A 199 23.60 6.92 23.17
CA GLY A 199 24.31 8.02 22.49
C GLY A 199 23.81 9.39 22.94
N VAL A 200 22.49 9.57 23.02
CA VAL A 200 21.87 10.80 23.52
C VAL A 200 22.24 11.06 24.99
N ASP A 201 22.17 10.04 25.84
CA ASP A 201 22.55 10.16 27.26
C ASP A 201 24.04 10.52 27.45
N GLU A 202 24.94 9.92 26.64
CA GLU A 202 26.37 10.22 26.65
C GLU A 202 26.66 11.65 26.18
N GLU A 203 25.94 12.13 25.16
CA GLU A 203 26.05 13.49 24.66
C GLU A 203 25.52 14.51 25.66
N LEU A 204 24.38 14.25 26.29
CA LEU A 204 23.83 15.08 27.36
C LEU A 204 24.79 15.17 28.55
N ALA A 205 25.42 14.04 28.93
CA ALA A 205 26.42 14.00 29.99
C ALA A 205 27.72 14.74 29.60
N ARG A 206 28.11 14.70 28.31
CA ARG A 206 29.23 15.49 27.78
C ARG A 206 28.92 17.00 27.88
N MET A 207 27.72 17.41 27.50
CA MET A 207 27.26 18.80 27.61
C MET A 207 27.26 19.30 29.06
N ALA A 208 26.74 18.51 30.00
CA ALA A 208 26.72 18.88 31.41
C ALA A 208 28.14 19.16 31.96
N ARG A 209 29.11 18.30 31.62
CA ARG A 209 30.52 18.50 31.99
C ARG A 209 31.12 19.75 31.34
N CYS A 210 30.85 19.99 30.06
CA CYS A 210 31.30 21.20 29.38
C CYS A 210 30.73 22.47 30.03
N ARG A 211 29.44 22.46 30.40
CA ARG A 211 28.78 23.57 31.09
C ARG A 211 29.42 23.85 32.45
N GLU A 212 29.65 22.81 33.28
CA GLU A 212 30.32 22.96 34.57
C GLU A 212 31.72 23.57 34.45
N ILE A 213 32.52 23.12 33.46
CA ILE A 213 33.87 23.65 33.22
C ILE A 213 33.81 25.13 32.82
N VAL A 214 32.87 25.51 31.94
CA VAL A 214 32.69 26.90 31.49
C VAL A 214 32.21 27.79 32.64
N GLU A 215 31.28 27.32 33.47
CA GLU A 215 30.80 28.05 34.66
C GLU A 215 31.90 28.22 35.71
N TYR A 216 32.66 27.16 36.00
CA TYR A 216 33.81 27.23 36.91
C TYR A 216 34.86 28.22 36.41
N ALA A 217 35.17 28.18 35.10
CA ALA A 217 36.02 29.18 34.49
C ALA A 217 35.44 30.57 34.75
N ARG A 218 34.15 30.81 34.45
CA ARG A 218 33.40 32.08 34.68
C ARG A 218 33.52 32.62 36.10
N HIS A 219 33.48 31.75 37.10
CA HIS A 219 33.60 32.19 38.50
C HIS A 219 35.03 32.53 38.93
N THR A 220 36.04 31.89 38.34
CA THR A 220 37.45 32.04 38.74
C THR A 220 38.21 33.15 37.98
N GLY A 221 37.55 33.87 37.08
CA GLY A 221 38.18 34.86 36.20
C GLY A 221 39.02 34.25 35.06
N ALA A 222 39.11 32.92 34.96
CA ALA A 222 40.05 32.21 34.08
C ALA A 222 39.75 32.30 32.57
N HIS A 223 38.58 32.82 32.21
CA HIS A 223 38.03 33.04 30.87
C HIS A 223 38.39 34.43 30.33
N THR A 224 38.98 35.30 31.16
CA THR A 224 39.43 36.66 30.77
C THR A 224 40.95 36.74 30.53
N HIS A 225 41.68 35.68 30.86
CA HIS A 225 43.13 35.62 30.76
C HIS A 225 43.52 34.63 29.65
N ASN A 226 44.37 35.06 28.72
CA ASN A 226 44.84 34.21 27.63
C ASN A 226 45.92 33.24 28.15
N PHE A 227 45.50 32.08 28.66
CA PHE A 227 46.39 31.02 29.16
C PHE A 227 46.97 30.13 28.03
N GLY A 228 47.03 30.62 26.79
CA GLY A 228 47.52 29.84 25.65
C GLY A 228 46.59 28.65 25.32
N PRO A 229 47.10 27.41 25.17
CA PRO A 229 46.32 26.26 24.69
C PRO A 229 45.07 25.91 25.53
N VAL A 230 45.09 26.28 26.82
CA VAL A 230 43.97 26.05 27.74
C VAL A 230 42.83 27.03 27.48
N GLY A 231 43.14 28.29 27.13
CA GLY A 231 42.15 29.30 26.76
C GLY A 231 41.47 28.99 25.43
N GLU A 232 42.22 28.49 24.44
CA GLU A 232 41.67 28.05 23.15
C GLU A 232 40.70 26.88 23.32
N ARG A 233 41.03 25.91 24.18
CA ARG A 233 40.13 24.78 24.52
C ARG A 233 38.84 25.24 25.21
N LEU A 234 38.92 26.21 26.13
CA LEU A 234 37.74 26.78 26.80
C LEU A 234 36.83 27.53 25.81
N GLN A 235 37.42 28.29 24.88
CA GLN A 235 36.67 29.00 23.85
C GLN A 235 36.02 28.04 22.86
N ALA A 236 36.71 26.95 22.49
CA ALA A 236 36.15 25.88 21.67
C ALA A 236 34.98 25.17 22.38
N MET A 237 35.14 24.80 23.66
CA MET A 237 34.06 24.21 24.45
C MET A 237 32.85 25.13 24.60
N LYS A 238 33.07 26.43 24.78
CA LYS A 238 31.99 27.43 24.81
C LYS A 238 31.25 27.51 23.47
N THR A 239 32.00 27.52 22.37
CA THR A 239 31.41 27.58 21.02
C THR A 239 30.61 26.32 20.70
N GLU A 240 31.10 25.15 21.10
CA GLU A 240 30.42 23.86 20.96
C GLU A 240 29.12 23.82 21.82
N LEU A 241 29.16 24.37 23.03
CA LEU A 241 27.98 24.51 23.90
C LEU A 241 26.93 25.48 23.30
N ASP A 242 27.36 26.64 22.80
CA ASP A 242 26.49 27.65 22.19
C ASP A 242 25.83 27.12 20.88
N GLN A 243 26.53 26.28 20.11
CA GLN A 243 25.99 25.64 18.89
C GLN A 243 24.93 24.58 19.22
N LEU A 244 25.16 23.76 20.25
CA LEU A 244 24.21 22.72 20.67
C LEU A 244 22.98 23.29 21.39
N GLU A 245 23.11 24.42 22.10
CA GLU A 245 21.96 25.10 22.73
C GLU A 245 21.05 25.81 21.71
N ALA A 246 21.56 26.12 20.51
CA ALA A 246 20.81 26.74 19.42
C ALA A 246 19.96 25.76 18.60
N ASP A 247 20.23 24.45 18.66
CA ASP A 247 19.44 23.40 18.01
C ASP A 247 19.24 22.18 18.94
N PRO A 248 18.18 22.19 19.77
CA PRO A 248 17.93 21.12 20.74
C PRO A 248 17.42 19.80 20.13
N ASN A 249 17.15 19.73 18.82
CA ASN A 249 16.62 18.53 18.16
C ASN A 249 17.58 17.90 17.14
N GLY A 250 18.72 18.52 16.85
CA GLY A 250 19.81 17.91 16.07
C GLY A 250 19.37 17.35 14.72
N GLU A 251 18.94 18.20 13.79
CA GLU A 251 18.86 17.81 12.36
C GLU A 251 20.11 18.32 11.62
N PHE A 252 21.15 17.47 11.58
CA PHE A 252 22.21 17.51 10.56
C PHE A 252 22.53 16.11 10.06
#